data_AF-A0A2Z4VDR3-F1
#
_entry.id   AF-A0A2Z4VDR3-F1
#
_cell.length_a   1.000
_cell.length_b   1.000
_cell.length_c   1.000
_cell.angle_alpha   90.00
_cell.angle_beta   90.00
_cell.angle_gamma   90.00
#
_symmetry.space_group_name_H-M   'P 1'
#
loop_
_entity.id
_entity.type
_entity.pdbx_description
1 polymer ?
#
loop_
_entity_poly.entity_id
_entity_poly.type
_entity_poly.pdbx_seq_one_letter_code
_entity_poly.pdbx_strand_id
1 'polypeptide(L)'
;MTLLAGTTGGAVHRTCTVRAGYPLVFPLVNRMGQTEADCTQFMAEAEGSATLDGKEVAHQRYEATDFHFLASEDNPFTGDAGRYEAKGCGLWVLLPPLAEGPHTLTIRGESGDFTTAADYDLRTG
;
A
#
# COMPACT_ATOMS: atom_id res chain seq x y z
N MET A 1 3.13 7.56 -12.01
CA MET A 1 2.13 7.12 -11.01
C MET A 1 2.50 7.70 -9.67
N THR A 2 1.55 7.80 -8.75
CA THR A 2 1.78 8.22 -7.36
C THR A 2 1.51 7.04 -6.43
N LEU A 3 2.42 6.77 -5.51
CA LEU A 3 2.22 5.78 -4.45
C LEU A 3 1.56 6.45 -3.24
N LEU A 4 0.41 5.94 -2.80
CA LEU A 4 -0.18 6.34 -1.53
C LEU A 4 0.24 5.34 -0.44
N ALA A 5 0.71 5.87 0.69
CA ALA A 5 1.19 5.04 1.77
C ALA A 5 0.05 4.32 2.51
N GLY A 6 0.27 3.11 2.99
CA GLY A 6 -0.60 2.47 3.98
C GLY A 6 -0.30 2.98 5.41
N THR A 7 -0.44 2.08 6.37
CA THR A 7 0.04 2.24 7.76
C THR A 7 0.93 1.05 8.14
N THR A 8 1.68 1.18 9.23
CA THR A 8 2.41 0.05 9.84
C THR A 8 1.54 -0.73 10.83
N GLY A 9 0.21 -0.66 10.65
CA GLY A 9 -0.80 -1.15 11.59
C GLY A 9 -1.75 -0.04 12.06
N GLY A 10 -2.94 -0.43 12.47
CA GLY A 10 -3.98 0.49 12.97
C GLY A 10 -4.56 1.41 11.89
N ALA A 11 -5.21 2.48 12.34
CA ALA A 11 -5.95 3.41 11.50
C ALA A 11 -5.26 4.78 11.37
N VAL A 12 -5.32 5.37 10.17
CA VAL A 12 -4.89 6.74 9.91
C VAL A 12 -5.91 7.47 9.02
N HIS A 13 -6.01 8.78 9.20
CA HIS A 13 -6.67 9.69 8.27
C HIS A 13 -5.63 10.63 7.67
N ARG A 14 -5.67 10.87 6.36
CA ARG A 14 -4.71 11.73 5.65
C ARG A 14 -5.43 12.67 4.68
N THR A 15 -4.86 13.85 4.50
CA THR A 15 -5.25 14.78 3.44
C THR A 15 -4.06 14.96 2.52
N CYS A 16 -4.22 14.74 1.22
CA CYS A 16 -3.11 14.77 0.26
C CYS A 16 -3.52 15.40 -1.07
N THR A 17 -2.59 16.14 -1.69
CA THR A 17 -2.75 16.58 -3.08
C THR A 17 -2.00 15.61 -3.99
N VAL A 18 -2.69 15.07 -4.99
CA VAL A 18 -2.12 14.21 -6.04
C VAL A 18 -2.22 14.90 -7.39
N ARG A 19 -1.27 14.63 -8.28
CA ARG A 19 -1.27 15.25 -9.61
C ARG A 19 -2.39 14.69 -10.47
N ALA A 20 -3.13 15.58 -11.12
CA ALA A 20 -4.06 15.21 -12.18
C ALA A 20 -3.36 14.43 -13.31
N GLY A 21 -4.06 13.46 -13.91
CA GLY A 21 -3.54 12.69 -15.04
C GLY A 21 -2.54 11.57 -14.69
N TYR A 22 -2.19 11.39 -13.41
CA TYR A 22 -1.30 10.30 -12.98
C TYR A 22 -2.08 9.17 -12.29
N PRO A 23 -1.82 7.88 -12.64
CA PRO A 23 -2.38 6.75 -11.93
C PRO A 23 -1.95 6.74 -10.46
N LEU A 24 -2.80 6.16 -9.60
CA LEU A 24 -2.50 5.94 -8.19
C LEU A 24 -2.27 4.46 -7.93
N VAL A 25 -1.30 4.14 -7.08
CA VAL A 25 -1.05 2.79 -6.60
C VAL A 25 -0.97 2.79 -5.07
N PHE A 26 -1.54 1.78 -4.43
CA PHE A 26 -1.49 1.63 -2.97
C PHE A 26 -1.75 0.19 -2.53
N PRO A 27 -1.18 -0.22 -1.38
CA PRO A 27 -1.49 -1.51 -0.80
C PRO A 27 -2.80 -1.43 0.00
N LEU A 28 -3.59 -2.50 -0.03
CA LEU A 28 -4.61 -2.75 0.98
C LEU A 28 -3.93 -3.30 2.25
N VAL A 29 -3.10 -4.31 2.05
CA VAL A 29 -2.18 -4.90 3.03
C VAL A 29 -0.97 -5.45 2.27
N ASN A 30 0.24 -5.28 2.79
CA ASN A 30 1.45 -5.79 2.15
C ASN A 30 2.54 -6.08 3.18
N ARG A 31 3.53 -6.87 2.76
CA ARG A 31 4.68 -7.23 3.60
C ARG A 31 5.98 -7.20 2.80
N MET A 32 7.04 -6.78 3.48
CA MET A 32 8.42 -7.06 3.10
C MET A 32 8.90 -8.27 3.91
N GLY A 33 9.39 -9.30 3.22
CA GLY A 33 9.97 -10.51 3.80
C GLY A 33 11.39 -10.76 3.29
N GLN A 34 12.11 -11.66 3.95
CA GLN A 34 13.45 -12.11 3.54
C GLN A 34 13.37 -13.40 2.70
N THR A 35 12.34 -14.21 2.94
CA THR A 35 12.13 -15.49 2.27
C THR A 35 10.78 -15.56 1.56
N GLU A 36 10.63 -16.50 0.63
CA GLU A 36 9.36 -16.79 -0.02
C GLU A 36 8.31 -17.30 1.00
N ALA A 37 8.75 -18.02 2.02
CA ALA A 37 7.90 -18.50 3.10
C ALA A 37 7.28 -17.36 3.92
N ASP A 38 8.03 -16.28 4.19
CA ASP A 38 7.52 -15.11 4.92
C ASP A 38 6.31 -14.49 4.22
N CYS A 39 6.38 -14.43 2.89
CA CYS A 39 5.31 -13.93 2.04
C CYS A 39 4.17 -14.92 1.90
N THR A 40 4.47 -16.21 1.68
CA THR A 40 3.44 -17.26 1.58
C THR A 40 2.59 -17.31 2.85
N GLN A 41 3.23 -17.26 4.03
CA GLN A 41 2.52 -17.26 5.31
C GLN A 41 1.65 -16.02 5.49
N PHE A 42 2.18 -14.83 5.20
CA PHE A 42 1.42 -13.59 5.32
C PHE A 42 0.22 -13.56 4.37
N MET A 43 0.46 -13.95 3.12
CA MET A 43 -0.56 -13.91 2.08
C MET A 43 -1.63 -15.00 2.25
N ALA A 44 -1.41 -16.03 3.07
CA ALA A 44 -2.39 -17.09 3.33
C ALA A 44 -3.70 -16.56 3.95
N GLU A 45 -3.60 -15.51 4.77
CA GLU A 45 -4.72 -14.88 5.48
C GLU A 45 -4.95 -13.41 5.03
N ALA A 46 -4.28 -12.98 3.96
CA ALA A 46 -4.37 -11.60 3.51
C ALA A 46 -5.73 -11.31 2.86
N GLU A 47 -6.47 -10.38 3.45
CA GLU A 47 -7.73 -9.84 2.94
C GLU A 47 -7.69 -8.32 2.87
N GLY A 48 -8.56 -7.72 2.06
CA GLY A 48 -8.65 -6.26 1.99
C GLY A 48 -9.69 -5.77 1.01
N SER A 49 -10.09 -4.52 1.22
CA SER A 49 -10.99 -3.78 0.35
C SER A 49 -10.59 -2.31 0.24
N ALA A 50 -11.02 -1.67 -0.85
CA ALA A 50 -10.93 -0.23 -0.97
C ALA A 50 -12.15 0.32 -1.70
N THR A 51 -12.51 1.56 -1.35
CA THR A 51 -13.54 2.32 -2.07
C THR A 51 -13.03 3.69 -2.47
N LEU A 52 -13.25 4.08 -3.72
CA LEU A 52 -13.06 5.43 -4.22
C LEU A 52 -14.43 6.07 -4.41
N ASP A 53 -14.67 7.20 -3.75
CA ASP A 53 -15.94 7.94 -3.77
C ASP A 53 -17.15 7.02 -3.48
N GLY A 54 -16.96 6.12 -2.51
CA GLY A 54 -17.96 5.12 -2.09
C GLY A 54 -18.13 3.91 -3.03
N LYS A 55 -17.36 3.82 -4.13
CA LYS A 55 -17.40 2.69 -5.06
C LYS A 55 -16.22 1.76 -4.84
N GLU A 56 -16.48 0.48 -4.74
CA GLU A 56 -15.44 -0.55 -4.60
C GLU A 56 -14.48 -0.54 -5.79
N VAL A 57 -13.19 -0.72 -5.50
CA VAL A 57 -12.13 -0.81 -6.51
C VAL A 57 -11.42 -2.16 -6.39
N ALA A 58 -11.18 -2.79 -7.54
CA ALA A 58 -10.54 -4.10 -7.59
C ALA A 58 -9.06 -4.01 -7.20
N HIS A 59 -8.58 -5.03 -6.51
CA HIS A 59 -7.17 -5.20 -6.19
C HIS A 59 -6.58 -6.40 -6.93
N GLN A 60 -5.25 -6.41 -7.02
CA GLN A 60 -4.45 -7.50 -7.53
C GLN A 60 -3.66 -8.11 -6.38
N ARG A 61 -3.50 -9.42 -6.43
CA ARG A 61 -2.70 -10.18 -5.47
C ARG A 61 -1.31 -10.41 -6.05
N TYR A 62 -0.29 -10.01 -5.29
CA TYR A 62 1.11 -10.25 -5.63
C TYR A 62 1.73 -11.15 -4.57
N GLU A 63 2.19 -12.31 -5.02
CA GLU A 63 3.00 -13.23 -4.21
C GLU A 63 4.44 -12.72 -4.10
N ALA A 64 5.30 -13.51 -3.44
CA ALA A 64 6.69 -13.18 -3.19
C ALA A 64 7.43 -12.75 -4.48
N THR A 65 7.77 -11.46 -4.56
CA THR A 65 8.48 -10.87 -5.69
C THR A 65 9.79 -10.24 -5.22
N ASP A 66 10.91 -10.60 -5.84
CA ASP A 66 12.21 -10.02 -5.52
C ASP A 66 12.27 -8.53 -5.89
N PHE A 67 12.80 -7.72 -4.97
CA PHE A 67 13.08 -6.32 -5.23
C PHE A 67 14.31 -5.85 -4.46
N HIS A 68 14.89 -4.74 -4.91
CA HIS A 68 15.97 -4.05 -4.22
C HIS A 68 15.56 -2.61 -3.94
N PHE A 69 16.05 -2.07 -2.82
CA PHE A 69 15.78 -0.69 -2.44
C PHE A 69 16.98 -0.05 -1.76
N LEU A 70 16.99 1.28 -1.74
CA LEU A 70 17.94 2.07 -0.98
C LEU A 70 17.24 2.60 0.26
N ALA A 71 17.78 2.30 1.44
CA ALA A 71 17.32 2.86 2.69
C ALA A 71 18.19 4.06 3.09
N SER A 72 17.57 5.05 3.73
CA SER A 72 18.27 6.12 4.44
C SER A 72 18.66 5.65 5.85
N GLU A 73 19.49 6.43 6.54
CA GLU A 73 19.70 6.28 7.98
C GLU A 73 18.35 6.38 8.70
N ASP A 74 18.25 5.70 9.85
CA ASP A 74 17.05 5.63 10.70
C ASP A 74 15.79 5.12 9.98
N ASN A 75 15.94 4.32 8.92
CA ASN A 75 14.81 3.72 8.25
C ASN A 75 14.08 2.76 9.21
N PRO A 76 12.76 2.90 9.43
CA PRO A 76 12.05 2.12 10.44
C PRO A 76 11.99 0.62 10.17
N PHE A 77 12.37 0.16 8.98
CA PHE A 77 12.39 -1.24 8.60
C PHE A 77 13.80 -1.85 8.59
N THR A 78 14.83 -1.07 8.25
CA THR A 78 16.22 -1.58 8.13
C THR A 78 17.16 -1.08 9.22
N GLY A 79 16.82 -0.01 9.95
CA GLY A 79 17.68 0.65 10.93
C GLY A 79 18.74 1.55 10.29
N ASP A 80 19.48 1.03 9.32
CA ASP A 80 20.65 1.71 8.73
C ASP A 80 20.48 2.02 7.23
N ALA A 81 21.26 3.00 6.76
CA ALA A 81 21.38 3.30 5.33
C ALA A 81 22.07 2.18 4.56
N GLY A 82 21.64 1.94 3.32
CA GLY A 82 22.28 0.94 2.47
C GLY A 82 21.41 0.45 1.32
N ARG A 83 21.98 -0.47 0.54
CA ARG A 83 21.25 -1.23 -0.48
C ARG A 83 20.81 -2.55 0.13
N TYR A 84 19.52 -2.84 0.00
CA TYR A 84 18.90 -4.05 0.52
C TYR A 84 18.22 -4.82 -0.60
N GLU A 85 18.23 -6.15 -0.46
CA GLU A 85 17.43 -7.08 -1.26
C GLU A 85 16.34 -7.66 -0.36
N ALA A 86 15.14 -7.80 -0.89
CA ALA A 86 13.99 -8.32 -0.14
C ALA A 86 12.96 -8.93 -1.09
N LYS A 87 11.99 -9.64 -0.51
CA LYS A 87 10.78 -10.11 -1.19
C LYS A 87 9.58 -9.29 -0.75
N GLY A 88 8.78 -8.85 -1.72
CA GLY A 88 7.56 -8.08 -1.49
C GLY A 88 6.34 -8.89 -1.90
N CYS A 89 5.27 -8.81 -1.11
CA CYS A 89 3.98 -9.42 -1.40
C CYS A 89 2.86 -8.54 -0.84
N GLY A 90 1.65 -8.70 -1.35
CA GLY A 90 0.49 -7.96 -0.84
C GLY A 90 -0.70 -7.95 -1.78
N LEU A 91 -1.77 -7.32 -1.31
CA LEU A 91 -2.92 -6.92 -2.11
C LEU A 91 -2.75 -5.46 -2.50
N TRP A 92 -2.77 -5.18 -3.81
CA TRP A 92 -2.44 -3.87 -4.36
C TRP A 92 -3.51 -3.38 -5.31
N VAL A 93 -3.87 -2.11 -5.21
CA VAL A 93 -4.79 -1.46 -6.15
C VAL A 93 -3.99 -0.56 -7.08
N LEU A 94 -4.30 -0.63 -8.37
CA LEU A 94 -3.87 0.34 -9.38
C LEU A 94 -5.12 1.06 -9.90
N LEU A 95 -5.26 2.34 -9.55
CA LEU A 95 -6.33 3.18 -10.07
C LEU A 95 -5.87 3.92 -11.32
N PRO A 96 -6.73 4.07 -12.33
CA PRO A 96 -6.49 5.03 -13.40
C PRO A 96 -6.42 6.45 -12.81
N PRO A 97 -5.90 7.43 -13.58
CA PRO A 97 -5.91 8.82 -13.16
C PRO A 97 -7.29 9.27 -12.69
N LEU A 98 -7.34 9.95 -11.55
CA LEU A 98 -8.57 10.54 -11.04
C LEU A 98 -8.94 11.79 -11.84
N ALA A 99 -10.23 12.12 -11.84
CA ALA A 99 -10.68 13.41 -12.33
C ALA A 99 -10.10 14.54 -11.45
N GLU A 100 -10.07 15.76 -11.97
CA GLU A 100 -9.69 16.92 -11.16
C GLU A 100 -10.75 17.19 -10.08
N GLY A 101 -10.30 17.57 -8.88
CA GLY A 101 -11.17 17.88 -7.75
C GLY A 101 -10.99 16.97 -6.54
N PRO A 102 -11.93 17.04 -5.57
CA PRO A 102 -11.86 16.27 -4.34
C PRO A 102 -12.32 14.82 -4.55
N HIS A 103 -11.64 13.88 -3.89
CA HIS A 103 -12.02 12.47 -3.83
C HIS A 103 -11.84 11.93 -2.42
N THR A 104 -12.65 10.93 -2.06
CA THR A 104 -12.47 10.17 -0.82
C THR A 104 -12.03 8.76 -1.15
N LEU A 105 -10.92 8.32 -0.57
CA LEU A 105 -10.41 6.96 -0.71
C LEU A 105 -10.32 6.30 0.66
N THR A 106 -10.97 5.16 0.80
CA THR A 106 -10.97 4.32 2.00
C THR A 106 -10.26 3.02 1.68
N ILE A 107 -9.29 2.64 2.50
CA ILE A 107 -8.45 1.46 2.35
C ILE A 107 -8.53 0.64 3.64
N ARG A 108 -8.82 -0.66 3.52
CA ARG A 108 -8.85 -1.62 4.63
C ARG A 108 -8.07 -2.86 4.23
N GLY A 109 -7.28 -3.39 5.15
CA GLY A 109 -6.54 -4.62 4.92
C GLY A 109 -6.20 -5.33 6.22
N GLU A 110 -6.03 -6.64 6.14
CA GLU A 110 -5.66 -7.47 7.28
C GLU A 110 -4.92 -8.74 6.84
N SER A 111 -4.18 -9.31 7.78
CA SER A 111 -3.57 -10.65 7.68
C SER A 111 -3.30 -11.17 9.09
N GLY A 112 -4.02 -12.20 9.52
CA GLY A 112 -4.04 -12.65 10.91
C GLY A 112 -4.43 -11.53 11.87
N ASP A 113 -3.64 -11.32 12.92
CA ASP A 113 -3.87 -10.25 13.90
C ASP A 113 -3.42 -8.85 13.43
N PHE A 114 -2.82 -8.75 12.24
CA PHE A 114 -2.36 -7.47 11.69
C PHE A 114 -3.47 -6.80 10.89
N THR A 115 -3.83 -5.57 11.26
CA THR A 115 -4.86 -4.78 10.57
C THR A 115 -4.34 -3.41 10.15
N THR A 116 -4.73 -2.95 8.97
CA THR A 116 -4.45 -1.62 8.43
C THR A 116 -5.73 -0.92 7.99
N ALA A 117 -5.84 0.36 8.31
CA ALA A 117 -6.89 1.23 7.79
C ALA A 117 -6.29 2.60 7.43
N ALA A 118 -6.56 3.06 6.21
CA ALA A 118 -6.19 4.40 5.78
C ALA A 118 -7.37 5.05 5.06
N ASP A 119 -7.79 6.21 5.58
CA ASP A 119 -8.75 7.08 4.93
C ASP A 119 -8.03 8.31 4.38
N TYR A 120 -8.36 8.67 3.16
CA TYR A 120 -7.73 9.74 2.41
C TYR A 120 -8.78 10.72 1.89
N ASP A 121 -8.58 11.99 2.24
CA ASP A 121 -9.15 13.13 1.52
C ASP A 121 -8.14 13.57 0.45
N LEU A 122 -8.38 13.17 -0.79
CA LEU A 122 -7.53 13.49 -1.92
C LEU A 122 -8.02 14.78 -2.60
N ARG A 123 -7.07 15.60 -3.04
CA ARG A 123 -7.30 16.67 -4.00
C ARG A 123 -6.48 16.41 -5.24
N THR A 124 -7.15 16.28 -6.38
CA THR A 124 -6.51 16.13 -7.68
C THR A 124 -6.40 17.49 -8.36
N GLY A 125 -5.19 17.91 -8.71
CA GLY A 125 -4.90 19.18 -9.41
C GLY A 125 -3.43 19.38 -9.72
#